data_AF-A0A920UAA8-F1
#
_entry.id   AF-A0A920UAA8-F1
#
_cell.length_a   1.000
_cell.length_b   1.000
_cell.length_c   1.000
_cell.angle_alpha   90.00
_cell.angle_beta   90.00
_cell.angle_gamma   90.00
#
_symmetry.space_group_name_H-M   'P 1'
#
loop_
_entity.id
_entity.type
_entity.pdbx_description
1 polymer ?
#
loop_
_entity_poly.entity_id
_entity_poly.type
_entity_poly.pdbx_seq_one_letter_code
_entity_poly.pdbx_strand_id
1 'polypeptide(L)'
;MLDVGDNISPGPYPVASHADEGLEAVPFPPRQTTICPLGPSSVAPITSTIPRFRHEFEARITRGMASRWQLQSPQGRPAHETDAVEIPVVEIQVDGETVAAHPGNC
;
A
#
# COMPACT_ATOMS: atom_id res chain seq x y z
N MET A 1 0.28 7.29 0.27
CA MET A 1 0.35 6.36 1.41
C MET A 1 -0.98 6.19 2.14
N LEU A 2 -2.08 6.83 1.68
CA LEU A 2 -3.43 6.67 2.24
C LEU A 2 -4.29 5.63 1.50
N ASP A 3 -3.77 5.03 0.43
CA ASP A 3 -4.44 4.04 -0.42
C ASP A 3 -4.44 2.61 0.17
N VAL A 4 -4.18 2.51 1.49
CA VAL A 4 -4.06 1.22 2.17
C VAL A 4 -5.44 0.67 2.44
N GLY A 5 -5.79 -0.40 1.75
CA GLY A 5 -7.09 -1.07 1.90
C GLY A 5 -8.15 -0.60 0.91
N ASP A 6 -7.84 0.31 -0.04
CA ASP A 6 -8.78 0.79 -1.06
C ASP A 6 -9.31 -0.32 -1.97
N ASN A 7 -8.52 -1.39 -2.16
CA ASN A 7 -8.96 -2.59 -2.88
C ASN A 7 -10.11 -3.34 -2.16
N ILE A 8 -10.28 -3.13 -0.85
CA ILE A 8 -11.33 -3.72 0.00
C ILE A 8 -12.41 -2.69 0.35
N SER A 9 -12.01 -1.46 0.67
CA SER A 9 -12.88 -0.36 1.10
C SER A 9 -12.49 0.95 0.42
N PRO A 10 -12.96 1.18 -0.82
CA PRO A 10 -12.46 2.27 -1.64
C PRO A 10 -12.90 3.65 -1.14
N GLY A 11 -11.98 4.62 -1.21
CA GLY A 11 -12.23 6.00 -0.82
C GLY A 11 -12.14 6.23 0.70
N PRO A 12 -12.61 7.39 1.18
CA PRO A 12 -12.42 7.76 2.58
C PRO A 12 -13.15 6.78 3.51
N TYR A 13 -12.40 6.18 4.44
CA TYR A 13 -12.95 5.30 5.46
C TYR A 13 -13.72 6.14 6.50
N PRO A 14 -14.83 5.63 7.08
CA PRO A 14 -15.58 6.32 8.11
C PRO A 14 -14.71 6.80 9.27
N VAL A 15 -14.86 8.08 9.61
CA VAL A 15 -14.19 8.75 10.72
C VAL A 15 -15.14 9.75 11.36
N ALA A 16 -15.04 9.90 12.68
CA ALA A 16 -15.69 11.00 13.36
C ALA A 16 -14.97 12.32 13.04
N SER A 17 -15.70 13.43 13.09
CA SER A 17 -15.10 14.76 13.01
C SER A 17 -14.13 14.98 14.17
N HIS A 18 -12.96 15.56 13.89
CA HIS A 18 -11.93 15.87 14.87
C HIS A 18 -11.25 17.19 14.49
N ALA A 19 -11.75 18.31 15.03
CA ALA A 19 -11.36 19.66 14.60
C ALA A 19 -9.86 19.94 14.81
N ASP A 20 -9.30 19.50 15.94
CA ASP A 20 -7.88 19.71 16.29
C ASP A 20 -6.91 19.02 15.29
N GLU A 21 -7.39 18.00 14.58
CA GLU A 21 -6.63 17.25 13.57
C GLU A 21 -7.07 17.56 12.14
N GLY A 22 -8.00 18.51 11.94
CA GLY A 22 -8.54 18.87 10.63
C GLY A 22 -9.33 17.73 9.96
N LEU A 23 -9.94 16.84 10.74
CA LEU A 23 -10.71 15.70 10.23
C LEU A 23 -12.20 16.03 10.14
N GLU A 24 -12.75 15.94 8.93
CA GLU A 24 -14.19 16.02 8.68
C GLU A 24 -14.86 14.66 8.81
N ALA A 25 -16.12 14.65 9.24
CA ALA A 25 -16.86 13.41 9.44
C ALA A 25 -17.12 12.69 8.11
N VAL A 26 -16.85 11.38 8.09
CA VAL A 26 -17.20 10.48 6.98
C VAL A 26 -18.22 9.46 7.49
N PRO A 27 -19.43 9.40 6.93
CA PRO A 27 -20.51 8.57 7.45
C PRO A 27 -20.31 7.07 7.18
N PHE A 28 -20.85 6.25 8.08
CA PHE A 28 -21.01 4.81 7.89
C PHE A 28 -22.23 4.51 6.99
N PRO A 29 -22.24 3.41 6.19
CA PRO A 29 -21.21 2.37 6.04
C PRO A 29 -20.05 2.75 5.11
N PRO A 30 -18.85 2.14 5.29
CA PRO A 30 -17.78 2.27 4.32
C PRO A 30 -18.22 1.70 2.97
N ARG A 31 -17.70 2.25 1.88
CA ARG A 31 -17.75 1.55 0.59
C ARG A 31 -16.97 0.26 0.72
N GLN A 32 -17.44 -0.82 0.09
CA GLN A 32 -16.75 -2.10 0.10
C GLN A 32 -16.86 -2.81 -1.25
N THR A 33 -15.82 -3.55 -1.62
CA THR A 33 -15.78 -4.44 -2.80
C THR A 33 -16.04 -5.90 -2.42
N THR A 34 -15.96 -6.24 -1.14
CA THR A 34 -16.20 -7.58 -0.61
C THR A 34 -17.68 -7.82 -0.31
N ILE A 35 -18.15 -9.07 -0.30
CA ILE A 35 -19.55 -9.40 0.03
C ILE A 35 -19.83 -9.35 1.54
N CYS A 36 -18.84 -9.67 2.36
CA CYS A 36 -18.98 -9.78 3.81
C CYS A 36 -18.49 -8.50 4.50
N PRO A 37 -19.17 -8.00 5.55
CA PRO A 37 -18.68 -6.87 6.34
C PRO A 37 -17.34 -7.15 7.05
N LEU A 38 -16.89 -8.40 7.07
CA LEU A 38 -15.54 -8.75 7.53
C LEU A 38 -14.45 -8.10 6.67
N GLY A 39 -14.67 -7.89 5.37
CA GLY A 39 -13.71 -7.22 4.48
C GLY A 39 -13.36 -5.81 4.99
N PRO A 40 -14.30 -4.86 5.01
CA PRO A 40 -14.03 -3.53 5.57
C PRO A 40 -13.56 -3.57 7.03
N SER A 41 -13.99 -4.55 7.82
CA SER A 41 -13.53 -4.70 9.22
C SER A 41 -12.04 -5.04 9.34
N SER A 42 -11.47 -5.74 8.35
CA SER A 42 -10.04 -6.09 8.34
C SER A 42 -9.12 -4.88 8.14
N VAL A 43 -9.58 -3.86 7.41
CA VAL A 43 -8.81 -2.66 7.08
C VAL A 43 -9.10 -1.47 8.01
N ALA A 44 -10.20 -1.52 8.78
CA ALA A 44 -10.58 -0.47 9.74
C ALA A 44 -9.47 -0.13 10.76
N PRO A 45 -8.78 -1.11 11.38
CA PRO A 45 -7.72 -0.80 12.34
C PRO A 45 -6.53 -0.09 11.69
N ILE A 46 -6.18 -0.48 10.46
CA ILE A 46 -5.01 0.07 9.76
C ILE A 46 -5.30 1.50 9.30
N THR A 47 -6.43 1.70 8.62
CA THR A 47 -6.84 3.02 8.08
C THR A 47 -7.09 4.05 9.18
N SER A 48 -7.55 3.62 10.37
CA SER A 48 -7.80 4.54 11.50
C SER A 48 -6.54 4.85 12.32
N THR A 49 -5.58 3.93 12.44
CA THR A 49 -4.41 4.12 13.33
C THR A 49 -3.23 4.76 12.63
N ILE A 50 -3.02 4.54 11.33
CA ILE A 50 -1.92 5.16 10.58
C ILE A 50 -1.91 6.69 10.71
N PRO A 51 -3.02 7.42 10.44
CA PRO A 51 -2.99 8.88 10.56
C PRO A 51 -2.78 9.36 12.00
N ARG A 52 -3.29 8.63 13.01
CA ARG A 52 -3.24 9.03 14.42
C ARG A 52 -1.91 8.72 15.11
N PHE A 53 -1.33 7.56 14.80
CA PHE A 53 -0.17 7.02 15.50
C PHE A 53 1.03 6.81 14.57
N ARG A 54 1.10 7.58 13.47
CA ARG A 54 2.15 7.44 12.45
C ARG A 54 3.55 7.36 13.04
N HIS A 55 3.86 8.26 13.97
CA HIS A 55 5.15 8.36 14.64
C HIS A 55 5.50 7.07 15.43
N GLU A 56 4.52 6.39 16.01
CA GLU A 56 4.75 5.11 16.68
C GLU A 56 5.07 3.98 15.70
N PHE A 57 4.37 3.95 14.56
CA PHE A 57 4.66 2.99 13.51
C PHE A 57 6.07 3.22 12.94
N GLU A 58 6.42 4.47 12.65
CA GLU A 58 7.76 4.84 12.18
C GLU A 58 8.85 4.43 13.19
N ALA A 59 8.68 4.74 14.47
CA ALA A 59 9.62 4.32 15.52
C ALA A 59 9.77 2.80 15.61
N ARG A 60 8.67 2.04 15.50
CA ARG A 60 8.68 0.57 15.49
C ARG A 60 9.36 0.01 14.25
N ILE A 61 9.14 0.61 13.08
CA ILE A 61 9.79 0.23 11.82
C ILE A 61 11.29 0.49 11.91
N THR A 62 11.72 1.68 12.35
CA THR A 62 13.14 2.02 12.48
C THR A 62 13.84 1.10 13.48
N ARG A 63 13.25 0.86 14.66
CA ARG A 63 13.77 -0.09 15.65
C ARG A 63 13.82 -1.52 15.10
N GLY A 64 12.76 -1.94 14.41
CA GLY A 64 12.63 -3.27 13.83
C GLY A 64 13.60 -3.51 12.69
N MET A 65 13.85 -2.53 11.83
CA MET A 65 14.88 -2.60 10.80
C MET A 65 16.26 -2.68 11.46
N ALA A 66 16.56 -1.82 12.43
CA ALA A 66 17.82 -1.87 13.16
C ALA A 66 18.07 -3.25 13.78
N SER A 67 17.05 -3.92 14.33
CA SER A 67 17.19 -5.24 14.96
C SER A 67 17.14 -6.43 13.98
N ARG A 68 16.30 -6.40 12.93
CA ARG A 68 16.20 -7.48 11.93
C ARG A 68 17.44 -7.57 11.05
N TRP A 69 17.98 -6.44 10.61
CA TRP A 69 19.21 -6.44 9.80
C TRP A 69 20.44 -6.92 10.60
N GLN A 70 20.41 -6.81 11.93
CA GLN A 70 21.45 -7.35 12.80
C GLN A 70 21.37 -8.87 13.00
N LEU A 71 20.16 -9.46 13.02
CA LEU A 71 19.95 -10.91 13.23
C LEU A 71 20.07 -11.76 11.96
N GLN A 72 19.98 -11.16 10.76
CA GLN A 72 20.01 -11.87 9.48
C GLN A 72 21.35 -11.81 8.74
N SER A 73 22.44 -11.41 9.42
CA SER A 73 23.76 -11.26 8.79
C SER A 73 24.80 -12.30 9.25
N PRO A 74 24.75 -13.57 8.82
CA PRO A 74 25.95 -14.29 8.46
C PRO A 74 26.23 -14.01 6.97
N GLN A 75 27.19 -13.11 6.72
CA GLN A 75 27.69 -12.69 5.41
C GLN A 75 26.73 -11.80 4.59
N GLY A 76 27.18 -10.57 4.35
CA GLY A 76 26.42 -9.50 3.70
C GLY A 76 25.82 -9.90 2.36
N ARG A 77 24.50 -9.79 2.27
CA ARG A 77 23.87 -9.50 0.98
C ARG A 77 23.99 -7.98 0.77
N PRO A 78 24.56 -7.52 -0.36
CA PRO A 78 24.53 -6.10 -0.64
C PRO A 78 23.06 -5.64 -0.64
N ALA A 79 22.84 -4.39 -0.19
CA ALA A 79 21.59 -3.69 -0.45
C ALA A 79 21.24 -3.96 -1.91
N HIS A 80 19.99 -4.37 -2.19
CA HIS A 80 19.53 -4.50 -3.57
C HIS A 80 19.76 -3.14 -4.22
N GLU A 81 20.88 -3.00 -4.93
CA GLU A 81 21.05 -2.00 -5.95
C GLU A 81 19.76 -2.08 -6.74
N THR A 82 19.04 -0.98 -6.86
CA THR A 82 17.91 -0.92 -7.79
C THR A 82 18.51 -1.08 -9.17
N ASP A 83 18.84 -2.33 -9.54
CA ASP A 83 18.99 -2.75 -10.90
C ASP A 83 17.65 -2.37 -11.50
N ALA A 84 17.65 -1.28 -12.28
CA ALA A 84 16.59 -1.03 -13.20
C ALA A 84 16.49 -2.32 -14.02
N VAL A 85 15.51 -3.15 -13.71
CA VAL A 85 15.17 -4.28 -14.56
C VAL A 85 14.71 -3.61 -15.85
N GLU A 86 15.60 -3.55 -16.84
CA GLU A 86 15.20 -3.22 -18.20
C GLU A 86 14.25 -4.32 -18.63
N ILE A 87 12.96 -4.04 -18.50
CA ILE A 87 11.94 -4.94 -19.00
C ILE A 87 11.96 -4.79 -20.52
N PRO A 88 12.27 -5.85 -21.28
CA PRO A 88 12.33 -5.74 -22.73
C PRO A 88 10.94 -5.40 -23.27
N VAL A 89 10.89 -4.41 -24.14
CA VAL A 89 9.71 -4.12 -24.95
C VAL A 89 9.47 -5.33 -25.85
N VAL A 90 8.31 -5.95 -25.72
CA VAL A 90 7.95 -7.10 -26.54
C VAL A 90 7.10 -6.61 -27.70
N GLU A 91 7.54 -6.88 -28.92
CA GLU A 91 6.74 -6.64 -30.12
C GLU A 91 5.68 -7.74 -30.25
N ILE A 92 4.41 -7.33 -30.33
CA ILE A 92 3.27 -8.22 -30.54
C ILE A 92 2.53 -7.82 -31.81
N GLN A 93 2.01 -8.80 -32.54
CA GLN A 93 1.18 -8.56 -33.72
C GLN A 93 -0.28 -8.42 -33.30
N VAL A 94 -0.90 -7.28 -33.61
CA VAL A 94 -2.34 -7.05 -33.42
C VAL A 94 -2.93 -6.66 -34.77
N ASP A 95 -3.87 -7.45 -35.29
CA ASP A 95 -4.53 -7.24 -36.59
C ASP A 95 -3.58 -7.06 -37.80
N GLY A 96 -2.39 -7.66 -37.73
CA GLY A 96 -1.35 -7.57 -38.77
C GLY A 96 -0.42 -6.36 -38.65
N GLU A 97 -0.55 -5.57 -37.58
CA GLU A 97 0.33 -4.47 -37.23
C GLU A 97 1.24 -4.86 -36.04
N THR A 98 2.53 -4.53 -36.12
CA THR A 98 3.49 -4.73 -35.03
C THR A 98 3.36 -3.62 -34.00
N VAL A 99 3.02 -3.96 -32.75
CA VAL A 99 2.91 -3.02 -31.65
C VAL A 99 3.91 -3.35 -30.54
N ALA A 100 4.64 -2.35 -30.09
CA ALA A 100 5.58 -2.44 -28.97
C ALA A 100 4.83 -2.39 -27.62
N ALA A 101 4.78 -3.51 -26.90
CA ALA A 101 4.10 -3.62 -25.60
C ALA A 101 5.09 -3.55 -24.42
N HIS A 102 4.80 -2.69 -23.45
CA HIS A 102 5.44 -2.71 -22.13
C HIS A 102 4.50 -3.44 -21.16
N PRO A 103 4.97 -4.46 -20.42
CA PRO A 103 4.12 -5.15 -19.44
C PRO A 103 3.83 -4.18 -18.28
N GLY A 104 2.61 -3.66 -18.26
CA GLY A 104 2.19 -2.60 -17.35
C GLY A 104 1.10 -1.71 -17.95
N ASN A 105 1.01 -1.64 -19.28
CA ASN A 105 -0.12 -1.04 -19.99
C ASN A 105 -0.91 -2.15 -20.70
N CYS A 106 -1.75 -2.84 -19.94
CA CYS A 106 -2.92 -3.54 -20.45
C CYS A 106 -4.16 -2.82 -19.92
#